data_AF-A0A319DRW4-F1
#
_entry.id   AF-A0A319DRW4-F1
#
_cell.length_a   1.000
_cell.length_b   1.000
_cell.length_c   1.000
_cell.angle_alpha   90.00
_cell.angle_beta   90.00
_cell.angle_gamma   90.00
#
_symmetry.space_group_name_H-M   'P 1'
#
loop_
_entity.id
_entity.type
_entity.pdbx_description
1 polymer ?
#
loop_
_entity_poly.entity_id
_entity_poly.type
_entity_poly.pdbx_seq_one_letter_code
_entity_poly.pdbx_strand_id
1 'polypeptide(L)'
;MGVLNIHLASPSSTLTFLRSRHRQLFYAGLVSTVLIVLWCTLLVIPKTRYVGRRDVSLEAIGNETLGFEKIFCINLPSRTDKRDAIVLGSSITQFRVDWIDGVSAADMSPKAYPPRFDEPDRPRMLDGEIGSWRAHVNAIQTIVSSRVSSALILEDDVDWDVTLKNQLKEFALGSRALQSNNNQQQTTRTPSPYGTEWDVLWLGHCGTKCHRNNTSPPFYILKNDPTSTPVYALPRYFVGPAIHELVDNIKHSRLICRSAMSVCSSAYALSFHGAQELLAALSVAPSDEGMPAGESVVFDMMLGRLCSTGYLRCVASHPAVFGNWRAAGLPSKQSDIQYNYDGPKEGRIVQGPSFQGVVFSTMANLEALLEGERVVKAGVKDVVKSMVDLDTVKVREGGLHRLDYEEMVLKRVG
;
A
#
# COMPACT_ATOMS: atom_id res chain seq x y z
N MET A 1 12.91 105.03 -41.45
CA MET A 1 12.57 103.72 -40.88
C MET A 1 12.33 102.77 -42.04
N GLY A 2 13.19 101.77 -42.22
CA GLY A 2 13.12 100.80 -43.31
C GLY A 2 13.96 99.59 -42.95
N VAL A 3 13.27 98.47 -42.73
CA VAL A 3 13.80 97.19 -42.27
C VAL A 3 14.63 96.55 -43.39
N LEU A 4 15.87 96.13 -43.10
CA LEU A 4 16.63 95.25 -43.99
C LEU A 4 16.68 93.84 -43.37
N ASN A 5 15.91 92.95 -43.98
CA ASN A 5 15.84 91.53 -43.67
C ASN A 5 17.14 90.82 -44.05
N ILE A 6 17.77 90.14 -43.09
CA ILE A 6 18.89 89.22 -43.33
C ILE A 6 18.29 87.82 -43.51
N HIS A 7 18.35 87.30 -44.74
CA HIS A 7 18.04 85.91 -45.04
C HIS A 7 19.17 85.00 -44.49
N LEU A 8 18.89 84.28 -43.40
CA LEU A 8 19.69 83.14 -42.97
C LEU A 8 19.44 81.95 -43.91
N ALA A 9 20.49 81.43 -44.51
CA ALA A 9 20.45 80.22 -45.32
C ALA A 9 20.09 79.01 -44.45
N SER A 10 19.08 78.25 -44.90
CA SER A 10 18.64 76.98 -44.30
C SER A 10 19.75 75.91 -44.43
N PRO A 11 20.01 75.09 -43.39
CA PRO A 11 20.92 73.97 -43.51
C PRO A 11 20.34 72.90 -44.45
N SER A 12 21.19 72.38 -45.33
CA SER A 12 20.85 71.42 -46.38
C SER A 12 20.20 70.14 -45.82
N SER A 13 19.08 69.76 -46.44
CA SER A 13 18.26 68.57 -46.12
C SER A 13 19.04 67.24 -46.13
N THR A 14 20.17 67.20 -46.84
CA THR A 14 21.06 66.05 -46.95
C THR A 14 21.80 65.71 -45.65
N LEU A 15 22.19 66.72 -44.85
CA LEU A 15 22.92 66.50 -43.59
C LEU A 15 21.99 65.97 -42.48
N THR A 16 20.72 66.38 -42.49
CA THR A 16 19.69 65.92 -41.56
C THR A 16 19.28 64.47 -41.84
N PHE A 17 19.23 64.07 -43.12
CA PHE A 17 18.92 62.71 -43.54
C PHE A 17 20.01 61.69 -43.16
N LEU A 18 21.28 62.03 -43.35
CA LEU A 18 22.41 61.17 -42.96
C LEU A 18 22.47 60.97 -41.42
N ARG A 19 22.25 62.03 -40.64
CA ARG A 19 22.18 61.93 -39.16
C ARG A 19 21.01 61.05 -38.69
N SER A 20 19.86 61.09 -39.37
CA SER A 20 18.70 60.23 -39.07
C SER A 20 19.00 58.75 -39.33
N ARG A 21 19.60 58.45 -40.49
CA ARG A 21 19.92 57.08 -40.91
C ARG A 21 20.99 56.44 -40.01
N HIS A 22 22.01 57.20 -39.61
CA HIS A 22 23.00 56.73 -38.65
C HIS A 22 22.41 56.48 -37.25
N ARG A 23 21.48 57.32 -36.77
CA ARG A 23 20.77 57.06 -35.50
C ARG A 23 19.90 55.80 -35.60
N GLN A 24 19.16 55.61 -36.69
CA GLN A 24 18.34 54.40 -36.89
C GLN A 24 19.18 53.12 -36.93
N LEU A 25 20.34 53.15 -37.60
CA LEU A 25 21.27 52.03 -37.60
C LEU A 25 21.87 51.76 -36.20
N PHE A 26 22.16 52.82 -35.44
CA PHE A 26 22.63 52.69 -34.06
C PHE A 26 21.58 52.07 -33.15
N TYR A 27 20.33 52.54 -33.22
CA TYR A 27 19.22 51.96 -32.43
C TYR A 27 18.92 50.52 -32.84
N ALA A 28 18.98 50.18 -34.14
CA ALA A 28 18.80 48.81 -34.62
C ALA A 28 19.90 47.88 -34.10
N GLY A 29 21.16 48.33 -34.09
CA GLY A 29 22.27 47.57 -33.50
C GLY A 29 22.12 47.36 -31.98
N LEU A 30 21.61 48.38 -31.27
CA LEU A 30 21.38 48.33 -29.82
C LEU A 30 20.22 47.38 -29.46
N VAL A 31 19.14 47.39 -30.25
CA VAL A 31 18.03 46.44 -30.08
C VAL A 31 18.48 45.01 -30.39
N SER A 32 19.25 44.81 -31.47
CA SER A 32 19.74 43.48 -31.84
C SER A 32 20.69 42.90 -30.78
N THR A 33 21.58 43.72 -30.22
CA THR A 33 22.44 43.29 -29.10
C THR A 33 21.66 42.99 -27.83
N VAL A 34 20.64 43.79 -27.48
CA VAL A 34 19.74 43.50 -26.34
C VAL A 34 18.97 42.20 -26.56
N LEU A 35 18.46 41.95 -27.77
CA LEU A 35 17.74 40.71 -28.11
C LEU A 35 18.67 39.49 -28.09
N ILE A 36 19.91 39.62 -28.56
CA ILE A 36 20.91 38.55 -28.50
C ILE A 36 21.30 38.28 -27.05
N VAL A 37 21.50 39.30 -26.22
CA VAL A 37 21.78 39.12 -24.79
C VAL A 37 20.58 38.48 -24.09
N LEU A 38 19.35 38.91 -24.35
CA LEU A 38 18.14 38.27 -23.82
C LEU A 38 18.04 36.80 -24.25
N TRP A 39 18.28 36.50 -25.54
CA TRP A 39 18.23 35.15 -26.07
C TRP A 39 19.35 34.26 -25.50
N CYS A 40 20.57 34.77 -25.40
CA CYS A 40 21.68 34.08 -24.74
C CYS A 40 21.44 33.90 -23.24
N THR A 41 20.85 34.88 -22.54
CA THR A 41 20.46 34.70 -21.13
C THR A 41 19.35 33.68 -20.98
N LEU A 42 18.40 33.58 -21.92
CA LEU A 42 17.36 32.53 -21.95
C LEU A 42 17.93 31.14 -22.25
N LEU A 43 18.99 31.04 -23.05
CA LEU A 43 19.74 29.80 -23.33
C LEU A 43 20.68 29.39 -22.19
N VAL A 44 21.14 30.36 -21.39
CA VAL A 44 22.04 30.18 -20.24
C VAL A 44 21.30 30.24 -18.90
N ILE A 45 19.96 30.38 -18.87
CA ILE A 45 19.20 29.96 -17.70
C ILE A 45 19.58 28.50 -17.54
N PRO A 46 20.32 28.12 -16.48
CA PRO A 46 20.55 26.71 -16.24
C PRO A 46 19.15 26.13 -16.22
N LYS A 47 18.83 25.20 -17.14
CA LYS A 47 17.66 24.34 -16.94
C LYS A 47 17.83 23.91 -15.51
N THR A 48 17.03 24.46 -14.60
CA THR A 48 17.08 24.06 -13.21
C THR A 48 16.85 22.58 -13.34
N ARG A 49 17.92 21.79 -13.14
CA ARG A 49 17.77 20.36 -12.96
C ARG A 49 16.75 20.34 -11.85
N TYR A 50 15.54 19.92 -12.19
CA TYR A 50 14.53 19.59 -11.22
C TYR A 50 15.17 18.41 -10.50
N VAL A 51 16.01 18.70 -9.50
CA VAL A 51 16.51 17.73 -8.57
C VAL A 51 15.21 17.27 -7.94
N GLY A 52 14.75 16.08 -8.37
CA GLY A 52 13.48 15.51 -7.95
C GLY A 52 13.38 15.69 -6.45
N ARG A 53 12.40 16.49 -6.03
CA ARG A 53 12.17 16.77 -4.62
C ARG A 53 11.86 15.42 -3.98
N ARG A 54 12.84 14.85 -3.25
CA ARG A 54 12.68 13.56 -2.58
C ARG A 54 11.46 13.65 -1.67
N ASP A 55 10.50 12.76 -1.88
CA ASP A 55 9.34 12.67 -1.01
C ASP A 55 9.76 11.99 0.30
N VAL A 56 10.09 12.82 1.30
CA VAL A 56 10.57 12.39 2.61
C VAL A 56 9.58 11.42 3.28
N SER A 57 8.28 11.52 2.97
CA SER A 57 7.28 10.61 3.52
C SER A 57 7.44 9.19 2.99
N LEU A 58 7.70 9.00 1.69
CA LEU A 58 7.93 7.68 1.10
C LEU A 58 9.22 7.03 1.58
N GLU A 59 10.24 7.82 1.93
CA GLU A 59 11.47 7.28 2.51
C GLU A 59 11.26 6.72 3.92
N ALA A 60 10.20 7.13 4.62
CA ALA A 60 9.86 6.55 5.93
C ALA A 60 9.59 5.04 5.83
N ILE A 61 9.13 4.52 4.69
CA ILE A 61 8.95 3.07 4.48
C ILE A 61 10.28 2.30 4.61
N GLY A 62 11.42 2.98 4.40
CA GLY A 62 12.75 2.41 4.56
C GLY A 62 13.15 2.12 6.01
N ASN A 63 12.47 2.71 7.00
CA ASN A 63 12.79 2.56 8.42
C ASN A 63 12.39 1.17 8.97
N GLU A 64 12.60 0.96 10.27
CA GLU A 64 12.26 -0.31 10.95
C GLU A 64 10.76 -0.48 11.24
N THR A 65 9.94 0.54 11.00
CA THR A 65 8.48 0.52 11.21
C THR A 65 7.70 0.52 9.90
N LEU A 66 8.40 0.40 8.76
CA LEU A 66 7.83 0.41 7.42
C LEU A 66 6.98 1.66 7.14
N GLY A 67 7.26 2.79 7.79
CA GLY A 67 6.50 4.02 7.65
C GLY A 67 5.22 4.12 8.49
N PHE A 68 4.94 3.13 9.35
CA PHE A 68 3.96 3.22 10.44
C PHE A 68 4.62 3.74 11.72
N GLU A 69 3.85 3.96 12.78
CA GLU A 69 4.44 4.21 14.12
C GLU A 69 4.85 2.91 14.80
N LYS A 70 3.99 1.88 14.70
CA LYS A 70 4.23 0.56 15.27
C LYS A 70 3.94 -0.56 14.28
N ILE A 71 4.57 -1.71 14.49
CA ILE A 71 4.18 -2.97 13.87
C ILE A 71 3.91 -3.93 15.01
N PHE A 72 2.70 -4.46 15.09
CA PHE A 72 2.31 -5.49 16.04
C PHE A 72 2.23 -6.84 15.35
N CYS A 73 2.75 -7.89 15.97
CA CYS A 73 2.54 -9.27 15.55
C CYS A 73 1.78 -10.02 16.63
N ILE A 74 0.66 -10.64 16.25
CA ILE A 74 -0.17 -11.47 17.11
C ILE A 74 0.37 -12.89 17.06
N ASN A 75 0.79 -13.41 18.21
CA ASN A 75 1.33 -14.75 18.35
C ASN A 75 0.87 -15.35 19.67
N LEU A 76 0.43 -16.60 19.66
CA LEU A 76 0.20 -17.32 20.91
C LEU A 76 1.54 -17.49 21.64
N PRO A 77 1.66 -17.16 22.95
CA PRO A 77 2.92 -17.30 23.68
C PRO A 77 3.52 -18.72 23.65
N SER A 78 2.67 -19.74 23.46
CA SER A 78 3.08 -21.14 23.30
C SER A 78 3.68 -21.48 21.93
N ARG A 79 3.46 -20.64 20.91
CA ARG A 79 3.93 -20.83 19.52
C ARG A 79 5.27 -20.15 19.29
N THR A 80 6.26 -20.55 20.10
CA THR A 80 7.65 -20.07 20.02
C THR A 80 8.28 -20.34 18.64
N ASP A 81 7.89 -21.43 17.98
CA ASP A 81 8.32 -21.79 16.62
C ASP A 81 7.98 -20.72 15.58
N LYS A 82 6.75 -20.19 15.63
CA LYS A 82 6.31 -19.11 14.74
C LYS A 82 6.95 -17.78 15.11
N ARG A 83 7.11 -17.53 16.41
CA ARG A 83 7.78 -16.32 16.92
C ARG A 83 9.21 -16.22 16.40
N ASP A 84 9.97 -17.32 16.47
CA ASP A 84 11.35 -17.39 15.98
C ASP A 84 11.44 -17.06 14.49
N ALA A 85 10.50 -17.58 13.69
CA ALA A 85 10.44 -17.30 12.25
C ALA A 85 10.23 -15.80 11.95
N ILE A 86 9.28 -15.16 12.64
CA ILE A 86 9.01 -13.72 12.46
C ILE A 86 10.19 -12.87 12.94
N VAL A 87 10.78 -13.17 14.10
CA VAL A 87 11.96 -12.44 14.61
C VAL A 87 13.10 -12.51 13.60
N LEU A 88 13.40 -13.71 13.10
CA LEU A 88 14.50 -13.90 12.17
C LEU A 88 14.23 -13.24 10.80
N GLY A 89 13.07 -13.50 10.19
CA GLY A 89 12.71 -12.93 8.90
C GLY A 89 12.66 -11.39 8.92
N SER A 90 12.09 -10.81 9.98
CA SER A 90 11.98 -9.34 10.11
C SER A 90 13.34 -8.69 10.32
N SER A 91 14.26 -9.34 11.05
CA SER A 91 15.63 -8.86 11.22
C SER A 91 16.39 -8.76 9.90
N ILE A 92 16.23 -9.76 9.02
CA ILE A 92 16.90 -9.83 7.71
C ILE A 92 16.33 -8.79 6.74
N THR A 93 15.02 -8.57 6.80
CA THR A 93 14.34 -7.57 5.97
C THR A 93 14.25 -6.19 6.63
N GLN A 94 14.94 -6.02 7.77
CA GLN A 94 15.18 -4.77 8.47
C GLN A 94 13.91 -4.03 8.89
N PHE A 95 12.97 -4.74 9.51
CA PHE A 95 11.89 -4.14 10.29
C PHE A 95 11.72 -4.87 11.63
N ARG A 96 10.98 -4.24 12.55
CA ARG A 96 10.80 -4.76 13.90
C ARG A 96 9.33 -4.84 14.26
N VAL A 97 8.96 -5.92 14.94
CA VAL A 97 7.62 -6.11 15.51
C VAL A 97 7.63 -5.98 17.03
N ASP A 98 6.56 -5.41 17.56
CA ASP A 98 6.15 -5.52 18.95
C ASP A 98 5.09 -6.62 19.05
N TRP A 99 5.00 -7.29 20.19
CA TRP A 99 4.16 -8.49 20.31
C TRP A 99 2.83 -8.20 20.99
N ILE A 100 1.78 -8.80 20.46
CA ILE A 100 0.48 -8.92 21.11
C ILE A 100 0.26 -10.41 21.37
N ASP A 101 0.09 -10.78 22.63
CA ASP A 101 -0.15 -12.16 22.98
C ASP A 101 -1.51 -12.61 22.43
N GLY A 102 -1.47 -13.70 21.68
CA GLY A 102 -2.66 -14.45 21.28
C GLY A 102 -3.39 -14.96 22.51
N VAL A 103 -4.71 -15.14 22.39
CA VAL A 103 -5.56 -15.56 23.50
C VAL A 103 -6.25 -16.86 23.13
N SER A 104 -6.28 -17.83 24.05
CA SER A 104 -7.13 -19.01 23.91
C SER A 104 -8.52 -18.71 24.46
N ALA A 105 -9.58 -19.19 23.81
CA ALA A 105 -10.94 -19.04 24.36
C ALA A 105 -11.08 -19.66 25.76
N ALA A 106 -10.31 -20.71 26.06
CA ALA A 106 -10.30 -21.35 27.39
C ALA A 106 -9.78 -20.43 28.50
N ASP A 107 -8.95 -19.44 28.17
CA ASP A 107 -8.40 -18.47 29.11
C ASP A 107 -9.29 -17.22 29.26
N MET A 108 -10.42 -17.17 28.54
CA MET A 108 -11.35 -16.05 28.55
C MET A 108 -12.59 -16.37 29.38
N SER A 109 -13.15 -15.34 30.03
CA SER A 109 -14.53 -15.44 30.54
C SER A 109 -15.48 -15.53 29.35
N PRO A 110 -16.46 -16.46 29.33
CA PRO A 110 -17.51 -16.48 28.31
C PRO A 110 -18.31 -15.17 28.22
N LYS A 111 -18.34 -14.38 29.29
CA LYS A 111 -18.95 -13.04 29.32
C LYS A 111 -18.20 -12.00 28.50
N ALA A 112 -16.97 -12.29 28.10
CA ALA A 112 -16.10 -11.42 27.30
C ALA A 112 -15.93 -11.94 25.86
N TYR A 113 -16.72 -12.93 25.46
CA TYR A 113 -16.78 -13.40 24.08
C TYR A 113 -17.33 -12.30 23.15
N PRO A 114 -17.12 -12.42 21.83
CA PRO A 114 -17.56 -11.41 20.87
C PRO A 114 -19.04 -11.05 21.07
N PRO A 115 -19.46 -9.78 20.97
CA PRO A 115 -20.87 -9.44 21.06
C PRO A 115 -21.70 -10.24 20.06
N ARG A 116 -22.90 -10.65 20.48
CA ARG A 116 -23.88 -11.36 19.63
C ARG A 116 -23.43 -12.74 19.11
N PHE A 117 -22.31 -13.28 19.59
CA PHE A 117 -21.78 -14.57 19.10
C PHE A 117 -22.73 -15.76 19.30
N ASP A 118 -23.63 -15.67 20.26
CA ASP A 118 -24.59 -16.70 20.68
C ASP A 118 -26.04 -16.42 20.25
N GLU A 119 -26.25 -15.41 19.40
CA GLU A 119 -27.59 -15.14 18.86
C GLU A 119 -28.13 -16.34 18.04
N PRO A 120 -29.45 -16.58 18.07
CA PRO A 120 -30.08 -17.63 17.27
C PRO A 120 -29.73 -17.50 15.77
N ASP A 121 -29.65 -18.65 15.10
CA ASP A 121 -29.37 -18.78 13.65
C ASP A 121 -27.99 -18.27 13.20
N ARG A 122 -27.12 -17.84 14.12
CA ARG A 122 -25.75 -17.42 13.80
C ARG A 122 -24.82 -18.64 13.62
N PRO A 123 -23.90 -18.62 12.64
CA PRO A 123 -22.85 -19.62 12.54
C PRO A 123 -22.02 -19.67 13.83
N ARG A 124 -21.86 -20.88 14.38
CA ARG A 124 -21.06 -21.10 15.59
C ARG A 124 -19.60 -20.74 15.31
N MET A 125 -19.02 -19.91 16.19
CA MET A 125 -17.57 -19.68 16.21
C MET A 125 -16.83 -20.85 16.85
N LEU A 126 -15.67 -21.19 16.28
CA LEU A 126 -14.69 -22.08 16.87
C LEU A 126 -13.97 -21.39 18.03
N ASP A 127 -13.45 -22.16 18.98
CA ASP A 127 -12.68 -21.63 20.11
C ASP A 127 -11.45 -20.81 19.64
N GLY A 128 -10.78 -21.29 18.58
CA GLY A 128 -9.68 -20.55 17.96
C GLY A 128 -10.11 -19.25 17.28
N GLU A 129 -11.34 -19.16 16.75
CA GLU A 129 -11.89 -17.92 16.18
C GLU A 129 -12.23 -16.90 17.28
N ILE A 130 -12.73 -17.37 18.44
CA ILE A 130 -12.97 -16.52 19.62
C ILE A 130 -11.65 -15.97 20.16
N GLY A 131 -10.63 -16.83 20.23
CA GLY A 131 -9.28 -16.45 20.63
C GLY A 131 -8.63 -15.43 19.68
N SER A 132 -8.70 -15.70 18.37
CA SER A 132 -8.25 -14.79 17.31
C SER A 132 -8.95 -13.43 17.41
N TRP A 133 -10.28 -13.41 17.55
CA TRP A 133 -11.04 -12.19 17.77
C TRP A 133 -10.48 -11.37 18.91
N ARG A 134 -10.31 -12.00 20.08
CA ARG A 134 -9.82 -11.30 21.27
C ARG A 134 -8.41 -10.76 21.07
N ALA A 135 -7.54 -11.51 20.43
CA ALA A 135 -6.17 -11.09 20.15
C ALA A 135 -6.12 -9.85 19.24
N HIS A 136 -6.92 -9.81 18.17
CA HIS A 136 -7.03 -8.61 17.32
C HIS A 136 -7.63 -7.42 18.07
N VAL A 137 -8.68 -7.62 18.88
CA VAL A 137 -9.24 -6.52 19.68
C VAL A 137 -8.25 -6.03 20.74
N ASN A 138 -7.33 -6.87 21.25
CA ASN A 138 -6.22 -6.44 22.12
C ASN A 138 -5.21 -5.55 21.38
N ALA A 139 -4.86 -5.90 20.13
CA ALA A 139 -4.00 -5.06 19.30
C ALA A 139 -4.65 -3.69 19.05
N ILE A 140 -5.95 -3.67 18.71
CA ILE A 140 -6.74 -2.44 18.52
C ILE A 140 -6.78 -1.62 19.82
N GLN A 141 -7.06 -2.25 20.96
CA GLN A 141 -7.06 -1.60 22.26
C GLN A 141 -5.69 -0.99 22.60
N THR A 142 -4.60 -1.66 22.25
CA THR A 142 -3.23 -1.16 22.45
C THR A 142 -2.98 0.11 21.65
N ILE A 143 -3.41 0.15 20.38
CA ILE A 143 -3.33 1.36 19.54
C ILE A 143 -4.10 2.52 20.19
N VAL A 144 -5.34 2.28 20.62
CA VAL A 144 -6.21 3.31 21.20
C VAL A 144 -5.67 3.82 22.54
N SER A 145 -5.32 2.92 23.45
CA SER A 145 -4.87 3.27 24.81
C SER A 145 -3.51 3.97 24.81
N SER A 146 -2.60 3.55 23.93
CA SER A 146 -1.26 4.14 23.82
C SER A 146 -1.19 5.32 22.86
N ARG A 147 -2.30 5.67 22.19
CA ARG A 147 -2.39 6.75 21.19
C ARG A 147 -1.42 6.59 20.03
N VAL A 148 -1.23 5.35 19.57
CA VAL A 148 -0.40 5.04 18.40
C VAL A 148 -1.06 5.61 17.15
N SER A 149 -0.38 6.49 16.42
CA SER A 149 -0.94 7.19 15.25
C SER A 149 -1.30 6.25 14.10
N SER A 150 -0.51 5.20 13.89
CA SER A 150 -0.78 4.14 12.92
C SER A 150 -0.01 2.87 13.27
N ALA A 151 -0.63 1.72 13.05
CA ALA A 151 0.05 0.45 13.29
C ALA A 151 -0.30 -0.60 12.22
N LEU A 152 0.72 -1.31 11.75
CA LEU A 152 0.56 -2.56 10.99
C LEU A 152 0.38 -3.71 11.97
N ILE A 153 -0.62 -4.56 11.77
CA ILE A 153 -0.92 -5.74 12.56
C ILE A 153 -0.71 -6.96 11.67
N LEU A 154 0.08 -7.92 12.16
CA LEU A 154 0.46 -9.15 11.48
C LEU A 154 0.00 -10.37 12.27
N GLU A 155 -0.42 -11.43 11.58
CA GLU A 155 -0.54 -12.78 12.16
C GLU A 155 0.82 -13.49 12.16
N ASP A 156 1.00 -14.48 13.02
CA ASP A 156 2.30 -15.15 13.25
C ASP A 156 2.72 -16.16 12.18
N ASP A 157 1.84 -16.45 11.22
CA ASP A 157 2.12 -17.31 10.06
C ASP A 157 2.24 -16.52 8.76
N VAL A 158 2.43 -15.20 8.84
CA VAL A 158 2.62 -14.33 7.68
C VAL A 158 4.01 -14.53 7.04
N ASP A 159 4.08 -14.35 5.71
CA ASP A 159 5.33 -14.21 4.96
C ASP A 159 5.27 -12.98 4.05
N TRP A 160 6.41 -12.53 3.56
CA TRP A 160 6.54 -11.41 2.65
C TRP A 160 7.71 -11.61 1.70
N ASP A 161 7.68 -10.95 0.55
CA ASP A 161 8.85 -10.94 -0.32
C ASP A 161 10.00 -10.18 0.34
N VAL A 162 11.24 -10.62 0.08
CA VAL A 162 12.47 -9.94 0.54
C VAL A 162 12.51 -8.46 0.11
N THR A 163 11.80 -8.10 -0.95
CA THR A 163 11.65 -6.73 -1.47
C THR A 163 10.48 -5.95 -0.86
N LEU A 164 9.96 -6.36 0.31
CA LEU A 164 8.77 -5.79 0.97
C LEU A 164 8.75 -4.26 0.99
N LYS A 165 9.86 -3.61 1.34
CA LYS A 165 9.95 -2.13 1.38
C LYS A 165 9.67 -1.49 0.02
N ASN A 166 10.04 -2.13 -1.08
CA ASN A 166 9.70 -1.65 -2.43
C ASN A 166 8.21 -1.84 -2.71
N GLN A 167 7.63 -3.01 -2.40
CA GLN A 167 6.19 -3.24 -2.57
C GLN A 167 5.35 -2.27 -1.75
N LEU A 168 5.78 -1.93 -0.54
CA LEU A 168 5.09 -0.95 0.30
C LEU A 168 5.23 0.49 -0.24
N LYS A 169 6.35 0.85 -0.86
CA LYS A 169 6.50 2.13 -1.59
C LYS A 169 5.54 2.19 -2.78
N GLU A 170 5.40 1.10 -3.53
CA GLU A 170 4.47 0.98 -4.65
C GLU A 170 3.00 1.03 -4.19
N PHE A 171 2.70 0.35 -3.09
CA PHE A 171 1.39 0.40 -2.41
C PHE A 171 1.05 1.83 -1.97
N ALA A 172 1.99 2.51 -1.33
CA ALA A 172 1.84 3.90 -0.87
C ALA A 172 1.53 4.87 -2.01
N LEU A 173 2.19 4.72 -3.16
CA LEU A 173 1.89 5.52 -4.37
C LEU A 173 0.45 5.31 -4.84
N GLY A 174 0.00 4.05 -4.91
CA GLY A 174 -1.38 3.76 -5.28
C GLY A 174 -2.41 4.25 -4.25
N SER A 175 -2.16 4.00 -2.96
CA SER A 175 -3.01 4.45 -1.85
C SER A 175 -3.23 5.96 -1.88
N ARG A 176 -2.15 6.74 -2.03
CA ARG A 176 -2.21 8.21 -2.13
C ARG A 176 -2.94 8.68 -3.39
N ALA A 177 -2.72 8.02 -4.52
CA ALA A 177 -3.41 8.34 -5.78
C ALA A 177 -4.93 8.17 -5.63
N LEU A 178 -5.38 7.17 -4.88
CA LEU A 178 -6.81 6.92 -4.61
C LEU A 178 -7.43 7.93 -3.64
N GLN A 179 -6.63 8.62 -2.83
CA GLN A 179 -7.10 9.62 -1.86
C GLN A 179 -7.06 11.05 -2.41
N SER A 180 -6.31 11.28 -3.50
CA SER A 180 -6.09 12.60 -4.08
C SER A 180 -7.35 13.13 -4.77
N ASN A 181 -8.17 13.91 -4.07
CA ASN A 181 -9.30 14.64 -4.65
C ASN A 181 -8.80 15.89 -5.40
N ASN A 182 -8.42 15.75 -6.69
CA ASN A 182 -8.25 16.78 -7.76
C ASN A 182 -7.68 18.20 -7.47
N ASN A 183 -7.32 18.55 -6.24
CA ASN A 183 -6.82 19.86 -5.84
C ASN A 183 -5.40 19.70 -5.33
N GLN A 184 -4.47 19.80 -6.28
CA GLN A 184 -3.14 20.39 -6.18
C GLN A 184 -2.24 20.05 -4.95
N GLN A 185 -1.09 19.44 -5.26
CA GLN A 185 0.18 19.57 -4.52
C GLN A 185 0.29 18.94 -3.12
N GLN A 186 -0.39 17.82 -2.86
CA GLN A 186 -0.21 17.08 -1.59
C GLN A 186 0.95 16.06 -1.61
N THR A 187 1.92 16.20 -2.52
CA THR A 187 3.02 15.22 -2.66
C THR A 187 4.22 15.47 -1.74
N THR A 188 4.23 16.56 -0.95
CA THR A 188 5.45 16.95 -0.19
C THR A 188 5.22 17.22 1.30
N ARG A 189 4.01 17.00 1.83
CA ARG A 189 3.63 17.32 3.22
C ARG A 189 2.71 16.29 3.90
N THR A 190 2.52 15.10 3.34
CA THR A 190 1.75 14.06 4.04
C THR A 190 2.63 13.43 5.13
N PRO A 191 2.21 13.44 6.41
CA PRO A 191 3.01 12.86 7.49
C PRO A 191 3.11 11.33 7.39
N SER A 192 2.14 10.68 6.75
CA SER A 192 2.17 9.23 6.46
C SER A 192 2.53 8.97 5.00
N PRO A 193 3.40 7.98 4.71
CA PRO A 193 3.65 7.53 3.34
C PRO A 193 2.41 6.99 2.64
N TYR A 194 1.43 6.47 3.39
CA TYR A 194 0.26 5.79 2.85
C TYR A 194 -0.92 6.73 2.57
N GLY A 195 -0.74 8.05 2.78
CA GLY A 195 -1.81 9.04 2.80
C GLY A 195 -2.46 9.18 4.18
N THR A 196 -3.45 10.07 4.30
CA THR A 196 -4.12 10.39 5.58
C THR A 196 -5.60 10.01 5.58
N GLU A 197 -6.16 9.68 4.42
CA GLU A 197 -7.59 9.43 4.22
C GLU A 197 -7.89 7.93 4.11
N TRP A 198 -7.40 7.16 5.09
CA TRP A 198 -7.65 5.73 5.23
C TRP A 198 -7.82 5.37 6.70
N ASP A 199 -8.63 4.36 6.95
CA ASP A 199 -8.85 3.78 8.29
C ASP A 199 -8.24 2.38 8.37
N VAL A 200 -8.29 1.62 7.27
CA VAL A 200 -7.68 0.30 7.13
C VAL A 200 -6.84 0.20 5.85
N LEU A 201 -5.60 -0.28 5.95
CA LEU A 201 -4.83 -0.78 4.80
C LEU A 201 -4.79 -2.31 4.86
N TRP A 202 -5.46 -2.99 3.95
CA TRP A 202 -5.52 -4.44 3.92
C TRP A 202 -4.40 -4.99 3.03
N LEU A 203 -3.33 -5.48 3.65
CA LEU A 203 -2.07 -5.83 2.97
C LEU A 203 -1.87 -7.34 2.83
N GLY A 204 -2.56 -8.15 3.63
CA GLY A 204 -2.54 -9.61 3.62
C GLY A 204 -3.96 -10.14 3.73
N HIS A 205 -4.43 -10.88 2.72
CA HIS A 205 -5.77 -11.41 2.66
C HIS A 205 -5.86 -12.65 1.78
N CYS A 206 -6.92 -13.42 1.95
CA CYS A 206 -7.27 -14.56 1.11
C CYS A 206 -8.47 -14.26 0.20
N GLY A 207 -8.83 -12.99 0.04
CA GLY A 207 -9.93 -12.56 -0.82
C GLY A 207 -10.12 -11.06 -0.74
N THR A 208 -10.40 -10.41 -1.86
CA THR A 208 -10.77 -8.99 -1.88
C THR A 208 -11.70 -8.65 -3.04
N LYS A 209 -12.59 -7.67 -2.80
CA LYS A 209 -13.47 -7.00 -3.76
C LYS A 209 -13.28 -5.50 -3.58
N CYS A 210 -13.07 -4.78 -4.66
CA CYS A 210 -13.01 -3.33 -4.66
C CYS A 210 -14.42 -2.73 -4.81
N HIS A 211 -14.61 -1.47 -4.43
CA HIS A 211 -15.89 -0.79 -4.67
C HIS A 211 -16.23 -0.71 -6.17
N ARG A 212 -17.48 -1.05 -6.49
CA ARG A 212 -18.07 -0.99 -7.85
C ARG A 212 -19.31 -0.10 -7.86
N ASN A 213 -19.21 1.12 -7.33
CA ASN A 213 -20.35 2.04 -7.33
C ASN A 213 -20.64 2.57 -8.75
N ASN A 214 -21.79 3.23 -8.93
CA ASN A 214 -22.29 3.73 -10.23
C ASN A 214 -21.33 4.67 -10.99
N THR A 215 -20.20 5.10 -10.40
CA THR A 215 -19.22 5.97 -11.05
C THR A 215 -17.95 5.26 -11.53
N SER A 216 -17.86 3.93 -11.33
CA SER A 216 -16.63 3.13 -11.52
C SER A 216 -15.43 3.82 -10.86
N PRO A 217 -15.25 3.69 -9.52
CA PRO A 217 -14.18 4.40 -8.84
C PRO A 217 -12.83 3.97 -9.42
N PRO A 218 -11.88 4.90 -9.54
CA PRO A 218 -10.58 4.56 -10.09
C PRO A 218 -9.84 3.59 -9.16
N PHE A 219 -9.01 2.73 -9.76
CA PHE A 219 -8.07 1.86 -9.08
C PHE A 219 -6.69 2.04 -9.70
N TYR A 220 -5.64 1.81 -8.93
CA TYR A 220 -4.26 1.94 -9.38
C TYR A 220 -3.75 0.62 -9.93
N ILE A 221 -3.01 0.65 -11.04
CA ILE A 221 -2.39 -0.54 -11.64
C ILE A 221 -0.89 -0.32 -11.75
N LEU A 222 -0.14 -1.23 -11.13
CA LEU A 222 1.29 -1.44 -11.33
C LEU A 222 1.46 -2.55 -12.37
N LYS A 223 2.02 -2.22 -13.55
CA LYS A 223 2.25 -3.20 -14.61
C LYS A 223 3.65 -3.80 -14.53
N ASN A 224 3.79 -5.03 -15.01
CA ASN A 224 5.04 -5.80 -15.05
C ASN A 224 5.70 -6.04 -13.68
N ASP A 225 4.98 -5.91 -12.57
CA ASP A 225 5.43 -6.15 -11.19
C ASP A 225 6.08 -7.55 -11.06
N PRO A 226 7.38 -7.67 -10.67
CA PRO A 226 8.03 -8.97 -10.59
C PRO A 226 7.59 -9.76 -9.36
N THR A 227 6.93 -9.11 -8.40
CA THR A 227 6.44 -9.64 -7.13
C THR A 227 4.94 -9.94 -7.18
N SER A 228 4.29 -9.67 -8.32
CA SER A 228 2.88 -10.00 -8.51
C SER A 228 2.69 -11.51 -8.58
N THR A 229 2.10 -12.07 -7.54
CA THR A 229 1.83 -13.51 -7.41
C THR A 229 0.89 -14.01 -8.52
N PRO A 230 1.24 -15.07 -9.27
CA PRO A 230 0.35 -15.65 -10.27
C PRO A 230 -0.86 -16.34 -9.61
N VAL A 231 -1.97 -16.43 -10.32
CA VAL A 231 -3.28 -16.90 -9.79
C VAL A 231 -3.18 -18.26 -9.09
N TYR A 232 -2.42 -19.22 -9.65
CA TYR A 232 -2.30 -20.56 -9.07
C TYR A 232 -1.52 -20.59 -7.74
N ALA A 233 -0.75 -19.55 -7.44
CA ALA A 233 0.05 -19.41 -6.22
C ALA A 233 -0.62 -18.50 -5.17
N LEU A 234 -1.81 -17.97 -5.47
CA LEU A 234 -2.63 -17.30 -4.48
C LEU A 234 -3.09 -18.31 -3.41
N PRO A 235 -3.33 -17.87 -2.17
CA PRO A 235 -4.01 -18.70 -1.20
C PRO A 235 -5.41 -19.08 -1.70
N ARG A 236 -6.06 -20.05 -1.04
CA ARG A 236 -7.47 -20.37 -1.33
C ARG A 236 -8.28 -19.08 -1.28
N TYR A 237 -8.82 -18.67 -2.43
CA TYR A 237 -9.41 -17.36 -2.59
C TYR A 237 -10.91 -17.40 -2.31
N PHE A 238 -11.37 -16.71 -1.26
CA PHE A 238 -12.76 -16.81 -0.78
C PHE A 238 -13.68 -15.68 -1.25
N VAL A 239 -13.12 -14.52 -1.59
CA VAL A 239 -13.87 -13.33 -2.01
C VAL A 239 -13.18 -12.71 -3.23
N GLY A 240 -13.91 -12.56 -4.32
CA GLY A 240 -13.43 -11.90 -5.54
C GLY A 240 -14.50 -11.85 -6.64
N PRO A 241 -14.12 -11.45 -7.87
CA PRO A 241 -12.85 -10.81 -8.23
C PRO A 241 -12.67 -9.44 -7.54
N ALA A 242 -11.44 -8.93 -7.47
CA ALA A 242 -11.11 -7.61 -6.95
C ALA A 242 -11.78 -6.52 -7.78
N ILE A 243 -11.51 -6.46 -9.09
CA ILE A 243 -12.14 -5.50 -10.01
C ILE A 243 -13.08 -6.23 -10.97
N HIS A 244 -12.52 -7.18 -11.72
CA HIS A 244 -13.17 -8.02 -12.72
C HIS A 244 -12.16 -9.06 -13.20
N GLU A 245 -12.60 -10.27 -13.56
CA GLU A 245 -11.70 -11.36 -13.96
C GLU A 245 -10.70 -10.96 -15.07
N LEU A 246 -11.15 -10.23 -16.09
CA LEU A 246 -10.28 -9.73 -17.16
C LEU A 246 -9.17 -8.77 -16.69
N VAL A 247 -9.42 -7.99 -15.63
CA VAL A 247 -8.45 -7.04 -15.07
C VAL A 247 -7.54 -7.74 -14.07
N ASP A 248 -8.11 -8.57 -13.21
CA ASP A 248 -7.38 -9.34 -12.20
C ASP A 248 -6.41 -10.35 -12.84
N ASN A 249 -6.75 -10.88 -14.03
CA ASN A 249 -5.90 -11.79 -14.80
C ASN A 249 -4.85 -11.10 -15.69
N ILE A 250 -4.71 -9.77 -15.63
CA ILE A 250 -3.60 -9.09 -16.32
C ILE A 250 -2.31 -9.58 -15.67
N LYS A 251 -1.52 -10.36 -16.43
CA LYS A 251 -0.29 -10.96 -15.93
C LYS A 251 0.65 -9.91 -15.34
N HIS A 252 1.31 -10.30 -14.27
CA HIS A 252 2.37 -9.52 -13.64
C HIS A 252 1.92 -8.11 -13.27
N SER A 253 0.68 -7.97 -12.80
CA SER A 253 0.13 -6.68 -12.43
C SER A 253 -0.43 -6.71 -11.03
N ARG A 254 -0.16 -5.64 -10.29
CA ARG A 254 -0.73 -5.43 -8.97
C ARG A 254 -1.70 -4.27 -9.01
N LEU A 255 -2.90 -4.54 -8.53
CA LEU A 255 -3.98 -3.58 -8.39
C LEU A 255 -3.93 -3.02 -6.97
N ILE A 256 -4.25 -1.74 -6.81
CA ILE A 256 -4.52 -1.13 -5.50
C ILE A 256 -5.83 -0.38 -5.63
N CYS A 257 -6.75 -0.59 -4.70
CA CYS A 257 -8.10 -0.06 -4.82
C CYS A 257 -8.70 0.26 -3.44
N ARG A 258 -9.79 1.03 -3.45
CA ARG A 258 -10.66 1.12 -2.27
C ARG A 258 -11.39 -0.20 -2.11
N SER A 259 -11.14 -0.91 -1.01
CA SER A 259 -11.70 -2.22 -0.73
C SER A 259 -13.13 -2.08 -0.25
N ALA A 260 -14.04 -2.83 -0.88
CA ALA A 260 -15.42 -3.01 -0.44
C ALA A 260 -15.60 -4.29 0.39
N MET A 261 -14.68 -5.24 0.33
CA MET A 261 -14.70 -6.42 1.19
C MET A 261 -13.35 -7.11 1.07
N SER A 262 -12.78 -7.55 2.19
CA SER A 262 -11.65 -8.44 2.21
C SER A 262 -11.83 -9.47 3.33
N VAL A 263 -11.19 -10.62 3.20
CA VAL A 263 -11.27 -11.73 4.17
C VAL A 263 -9.89 -12.34 4.39
N CYS A 264 -9.71 -12.99 5.54
CA CYS A 264 -8.44 -13.20 6.23
C CYS A 264 -7.77 -11.89 6.64
N SER A 265 -7.12 -11.89 7.80
CA SER A 265 -6.51 -10.71 8.45
C SER A 265 -5.00 -10.83 8.66
N SER A 266 -4.32 -11.62 7.81
CA SER A 266 -2.91 -11.96 7.99
C SER A 266 -1.98 -10.75 8.02
N ALA A 267 -2.34 -9.66 7.33
CA ALA A 267 -1.73 -8.36 7.53
C ALA A 267 -2.70 -7.21 7.22
N TYR A 268 -2.92 -6.31 8.18
CA TYR A 268 -3.66 -5.07 7.97
C TYR A 268 -3.13 -3.95 8.86
N ALA A 269 -3.22 -2.71 8.38
CA ALA A 269 -2.85 -1.55 9.18
C ALA A 269 -4.08 -0.74 9.58
N LEU A 270 -4.02 -0.10 10.74
CA LEU A 270 -5.02 0.83 11.24
C LEU A 270 -4.43 2.22 11.44
N SER A 271 -5.20 3.24 11.08
CA SER A 271 -4.97 4.60 11.59
C SER A 271 -5.48 4.68 13.03
N PHE A 272 -5.02 5.64 13.82
CA PHE A 272 -5.53 5.85 15.18
C PHE A 272 -7.07 6.00 15.19
N HIS A 273 -7.61 6.79 14.26
CA HIS A 273 -9.05 6.98 14.13
C HIS A 273 -9.76 5.68 13.75
N GLY A 274 -9.25 4.96 12.75
CA GLY A 274 -9.79 3.65 12.35
C GLY A 274 -9.79 2.64 13.49
N ALA A 275 -8.77 2.66 14.36
CA ALA A 275 -8.73 1.81 15.55
C ALA A 275 -9.81 2.18 16.58
N GLN A 276 -10.14 3.47 16.76
CA GLN A 276 -11.23 3.89 17.63
C GLN A 276 -12.59 3.45 17.08
N GLU A 277 -12.84 3.67 15.79
CA GLU A 277 -14.09 3.28 15.13
C GLU A 277 -14.29 1.76 15.11
N LEU A 278 -13.21 1.02 14.83
CA LEU A 278 -13.24 -0.44 14.83
C LEU A 278 -13.44 -0.99 16.24
N LEU A 279 -12.77 -0.45 17.27
CA LEU A 279 -12.99 -0.87 18.65
C LEU A 279 -14.44 -0.63 19.09
N ALA A 280 -15.01 0.52 18.71
CA ALA A 280 -16.40 0.84 18.98
C ALA A 280 -17.32 -0.19 18.31
N ALA A 281 -17.15 -0.45 17.02
CA ALA A 281 -17.99 -1.37 16.25
C ALA A 281 -17.88 -2.83 16.71
N LEU A 282 -16.70 -3.29 17.12
CA LEU A 282 -16.48 -4.68 17.53
C LEU A 282 -16.88 -4.95 18.98
N SER A 283 -16.87 -3.95 19.88
CA SER A 283 -16.99 -4.21 21.31
C SER A 283 -17.92 -3.28 22.08
N VAL A 284 -17.95 -1.98 21.79
CA VAL A 284 -18.61 -1.00 22.67
C VAL A 284 -20.02 -0.65 22.20
N ALA A 285 -20.19 -0.52 20.88
CA ALA A 285 -21.42 -0.08 20.24
C ALA A 285 -21.63 -0.83 18.91
N PRO A 286 -21.80 -2.17 18.94
CA PRO A 286 -22.09 -2.93 17.73
C PRO A 286 -23.45 -2.52 17.14
N SER A 287 -23.49 -2.24 15.85
CA SER A 287 -24.71 -1.91 15.11
C SER A 287 -25.28 -3.15 14.40
N ASP A 288 -26.57 -3.12 14.07
CA ASP A 288 -27.20 -4.18 13.26
C ASP A 288 -26.62 -4.26 11.85
N GLU A 289 -26.14 -3.13 11.31
CA GLU A 289 -25.48 -3.09 10.00
C GLU A 289 -24.09 -3.75 10.05
N GLY A 290 -23.35 -3.57 11.16
CA GLY A 290 -22.04 -4.20 11.37
C GLY A 290 -22.15 -5.68 11.77
N MET A 291 -23.11 -6.02 12.62
CA MET A 291 -23.38 -7.38 13.14
C MET A 291 -24.82 -7.82 12.83
N PRO A 292 -25.19 -7.99 11.56
CA PRO A 292 -26.53 -8.45 11.18
C PRO A 292 -26.84 -9.82 11.78
N ALA A 293 -28.12 -10.07 12.04
CA ALA A 293 -28.60 -11.34 12.57
C ALA A 293 -28.32 -12.49 11.58
N GLY A 294 -27.96 -13.68 12.08
CA GLY A 294 -27.69 -14.87 11.27
C GLY A 294 -26.36 -14.87 10.49
N GLU A 295 -25.59 -13.79 10.54
CA GLU A 295 -24.33 -13.65 9.78
C GLU A 295 -23.09 -13.99 10.62
N SER A 296 -21.96 -14.34 10.00
CA SER A 296 -20.75 -14.61 10.79
C SER A 296 -20.19 -13.33 11.46
N VAL A 297 -19.72 -13.46 12.70
CA VAL A 297 -19.03 -12.42 13.47
C VAL A 297 -17.56 -12.77 13.76
N VAL A 298 -16.96 -13.67 12.99
CA VAL A 298 -15.51 -13.84 13.01
C VAL A 298 -14.83 -12.52 12.59
N PHE A 299 -13.61 -12.29 13.10
CA PHE A 299 -12.98 -10.97 13.08
C PHE A 299 -12.81 -10.38 11.68
N ASP A 300 -12.26 -11.16 10.76
CA ASP A 300 -11.99 -10.73 9.39
C ASP A 300 -13.27 -10.44 8.61
N MET A 301 -14.32 -11.26 8.77
CA MET A 301 -15.63 -11.04 8.17
C MET A 301 -16.27 -9.74 8.68
N MET A 302 -16.14 -9.46 9.98
CA MET A 302 -16.58 -8.20 10.58
C MET A 302 -15.83 -7.01 10.01
N LEU A 303 -14.49 -7.06 9.98
CA LEU A 303 -13.67 -5.99 9.41
C LEU A 303 -14.00 -5.75 7.93
N GLY A 304 -14.14 -6.81 7.15
CA GLY A 304 -14.51 -6.74 5.74
C GLY A 304 -15.89 -6.13 5.51
N ARG A 305 -16.87 -6.45 6.37
CA ARG A 305 -18.22 -5.87 6.30
C ARG A 305 -18.22 -4.38 6.60
N LEU A 306 -17.46 -3.93 7.60
CA LEU A 306 -17.31 -2.51 7.94
C LEU A 306 -16.65 -1.70 6.81
N CYS A 307 -15.78 -2.31 6.00
CA CYS A 307 -15.32 -1.72 4.74
C CYS A 307 -16.45 -1.62 3.70
N SER A 308 -17.28 -2.67 3.60
CA SER A 308 -18.36 -2.76 2.62
C SER A 308 -19.43 -1.70 2.75
N THR A 309 -19.81 -1.42 3.99
CA THR A 309 -20.83 -0.41 4.33
C THR A 309 -20.29 1.02 4.23
N GLY A 310 -18.97 1.17 4.05
CA GLY A 310 -18.30 2.47 4.08
C GLY A 310 -18.13 3.03 5.49
N TYR A 311 -18.40 2.23 6.54
CA TYR A 311 -18.11 2.60 7.92
C TYR A 311 -16.60 2.80 8.15
N LEU A 312 -15.76 2.00 7.48
CA LEU A 312 -14.31 2.20 7.43
C LEU A 312 -13.85 2.48 6.00
N ARG A 313 -12.93 3.44 5.83
CA ARG A 313 -12.27 3.69 4.54
C ARG A 313 -11.11 2.72 4.36
N CYS A 314 -11.35 1.69 3.57
CA CYS A 314 -10.39 0.62 3.37
C CYS A 314 -9.66 0.72 2.02
N VAL A 315 -8.36 0.49 2.01
CA VAL A 315 -7.53 0.35 0.80
C VAL A 315 -6.87 -1.01 0.81
N ALA A 316 -6.95 -1.76 -0.29
CA ALA A 316 -6.33 -3.09 -0.42
C ALA A 316 -5.54 -3.20 -1.72
N SER A 317 -4.62 -4.17 -1.78
CA SER A 317 -3.96 -4.56 -3.02
C SER A 317 -4.46 -5.92 -3.52
N HIS A 318 -4.46 -6.15 -4.82
CA HIS A 318 -4.66 -7.47 -5.41
C HIS A 318 -3.59 -7.76 -6.47
N PRO A 319 -2.79 -8.83 -6.34
CA PRO A 319 -2.66 -9.72 -5.18
C PRO A 319 -2.25 -8.99 -3.88
N ALA A 320 -2.36 -9.67 -2.75
CA ALA A 320 -1.91 -9.18 -1.44
C ALA A 320 -0.37 -8.97 -1.40
N VAL A 321 0.11 -8.06 -0.55
CA VAL A 321 1.55 -7.81 -0.32
C VAL A 321 2.15 -8.85 0.63
N PHE A 322 1.37 -9.27 1.62
CA PHE A 322 1.73 -10.33 2.55
C PHE A 322 1.01 -11.63 2.19
N GLY A 323 1.75 -12.73 2.30
CA GLY A 323 1.29 -14.09 2.11
C GLY A 323 1.35 -14.88 3.41
N ASN A 324 1.39 -16.20 3.30
CA ASN A 324 1.54 -17.08 4.44
C ASN A 324 2.78 -17.98 4.33
N TRP A 325 3.31 -18.41 5.46
CA TRP A 325 4.38 -19.37 5.61
C TRP A 325 3.93 -20.55 6.45
N ARG A 326 4.33 -21.75 6.03
CA ARG A 326 4.08 -23.00 6.75
C ARG A 326 5.37 -23.81 6.77
N ALA A 327 5.93 -24.00 7.94
CA ALA A 327 7.07 -24.89 8.13
C ALA A 327 6.71 -26.36 7.82
N ALA A 328 7.72 -27.17 7.55
CA ALA A 328 7.56 -28.62 7.43
C ALA A 328 7.05 -29.23 8.75
N GLY A 329 6.34 -30.35 8.66
CA GLY A 329 5.89 -31.10 9.84
C GLY A 329 4.40 -31.45 9.83
N LEU A 330 3.83 -31.60 11.03
CA LEU A 330 2.43 -31.98 11.20
C LEU A 330 1.49 -30.86 10.72
N PRO A 331 0.41 -31.16 9.97
CA PRO A 331 -0.60 -30.18 9.57
C PRO A 331 -1.18 -29.37 10.74
N SER A 332 -1.32 -29.99 11.90
CA SER A 332 -1.75 -29.31 13.14
C SER A 332 -0.82 -28.18 13.63
N LYS A 333 0.41 -28.08 13.11
CA LYS A 333 1.29 -26.91 13.37
C LYS A 333 0.96 -25.69 12.51
N GLN A 334 0.11 -25.83 11.51
CA GLN A 334 -0.12 -24.77 10.52
C GLN A 334 -1.12 -23.72 10.99
N SER A 335 -2.11 -24.09 11.80
CA SER A 335 -3.14 -23.17 12.28
C SER A 335 -3.70 -23.62 13.62
N ASP A 336 -3.86 -22.67 14.54
CA ASP A 336 -4.48 -22.87 15.84
C ASP A 336 -5.99 -22.54 15.84
N ILE A 337 -6.56 -22.18 14.68
CA ILE A 337 -8.00 -21.88 14.52
C ILE A 337 -8.82 -23.16 14.31
N GLN A 338 -8.39 -24.00 13.37
CA GLN A 338 -9.16 -25.18 12.93
C GLN A 338 -8.75 -26.46 13.67
N TYR A 339 -7.61 -26.46 14.34
CA TYR A 339 -7.02 -27.65 14.94
C TYR A 339 -6.82 -27.45 16.43
N ASN A 340 -7.55 -28.23 17.24
CA ASN A 340 -7.11 -28.54 18.59
C ASN A 340 -6.02 -29.62 18.46
N TYR A 341 -4.79 -29.28 18.83
CA TYR A 341 -3.66 -30.21 18.76
C TYR A 341 -3.85 -31.36 19.76
N ASP A 342 -4.33 -32.50 19.28
CA ASP A 342 -4.54 -33.72 20.08
C ASP A 342 -3.34 -34.71 20.03
N GLY A 343 -2.14 -34.23 19.68
CA GLY A 343 -0.94 -35.06 19.51
C GLY A 343 -0.75 -35.62 18.10
N PRO A 344 0.23 -36.52 17.89
CA PRO A 344 0.55 -37.11 16.59
C PRO A 344 -0.47 -38.19 16.19
N LYS A 345 -1.74 -37.80 16.03
CA LYS A 345 -2.80 -38.67 15.49
C LYS A 345 -2.86 -38.61 13.95
N GLU A 346 -2.10 -37.71 13.33
CA GLU A 346 -2.07 -37.53 11.88
C GLU A 346 -0.91 -38.32 11.26
N GLY A 347 -1.24 -39.34 10.47
CA GLY A 347 -0.26 -40.12 9.69
C GLY A 347 0.33 -39.37 8.49
N ARG A 348 -0.02 -38.10 8.27
CA ARG A 348 0.44 -37.27 7.16
C ARG A 348 1.40 -36.20 7.67
N ILE A 349 2.68 -36.34 7.34
CA ILE A 349 3.70 -35.32 7.57
C ILE A 349 3.86 -34.51 6.27
N VAL A 350 3.77 -33.19 6.37
CA VAL A 350 4.06 -32.30 5.24
C VAL A 350 5.58 -32.27 5.04
N GLN A 351 6.00 -32.72 3.86
CA GLN A 351 7.40 -32.76 3.45
C GLN A 351 7.82 -31.37 2.97
N GLY A 352 8.75 -30.76 3.69
CA GLY A 352 9.26 -29.42 3.39
C GLY A 352 8.30 -28.29 3.75
N PRO A 353 8.82 -27.04 3.79
CA PRO A 353 7.98 -25.88 4.01
C PRO A 353 7.15 -25.53 2.78
N SER A 354 6.09 -24.74 2.96
CA SER A 354 5.31 -24.16 1.86
C SER A 354 4.88 -22.73 2.19
N PHE A 355 4.60 -21.94 1.16
CA PHE A 355 4.10 -20.57 1.26
C PHE A 355 3.13 -20.29 0.12
N GLN A 356 2.28 -19.29 0.29
CA GLN A 356 1.33 -18.82 -0.72
C GLN A 356 1.26 -17.30 -0.70
N GLY A 357 0.86 -16.69 -1.81
CA GLY A 357 0.62 -15.24 -1.87
C GLY A 357 1.85 -14.36 -2.10
N VAL A 358 3.07 -14.92 -2.10
CA VAL A 358 4.34 -14.19 -2.31
C VAL A 358 5.20 -14.84 -3.40
N VAL A 359 6.07 -14.06 -4.06
CA VAL A 359 6.94 -14.55 -5.14
C VAL A 359 8.34 -14.88 -4.62
N PHE A 360 9.00 -13.93 -3.95
CA PHE A 360 10.34 -14.06 -3.39
C PHE A 360 10.27 -14.21 -1.87
N SER A 361 9.57 -15.24 -1.39
CA SER A 361 9.39 -15.54 0.05
C SER A 361 10.68 -15.33 0.84
N THR A 362 10.59 -14.55 1.92
CA THR A 362 11.72 -14.28 2.82
C THR A 362 12.15 -15.57 3.49
N MET A 363 11.20 -16.36 3.97
CA MET A 363 11.49 -17.62 4.66
C MET A 363 12.07 -18.69 3.71
N ALA A 364 11.65 -18.73 2.44
CA ALA A 364 12.21 -19.65 1.46
C ALA A 364 13.62 -19.26 0.97
N ASN A 365 13.99 -17.97 1.07
CA ASN A 365 15.33 -17.48 0.71
C ASN A 365 16.24 -17.29 1.95
N LEU A 366 15.79 -17.72 3.13
CA LEU A 366 16.40 -17.39 4.41
C LEU A 366 17.88 -17.79 4.50
N GLU A 367 18.22 -19.02 4.08
CA GLU A 367 19.59 -19.55 4.11
C GLU A 367 20.55 -18.69 3.28
N ALA A 368 20.19 -18.43 2.01
CA ALA A 368 20.97 -17.58 1.11
C ALA A 368 21.16 -16.15 1.67
N LEU A 369 20.12 -15.58 2.28
CA LEU A 369 20.19 -14.24 2.87
C LEU A 369 21.12 -14.19 4.08
N LEU A 370 21.14 -15.24 4.91
CA LEU A 370 22.04 -15.36 6.06
C LEU A 370 23.50 -15.52 5.63
N GLU A 371 23.76 -16.13 4.48
CA GLU A 371 25.08 -16.22 3.86
C GLU A 371 25.52 -14.91 3.18
N GLY A 372 24.64 -13.90 3.16
CA GLY A 372 24.92 -12.59 2.56
C GLY A 372 24.65 -12.54 1.05
N GLU A 373 23.97 -13.54 0.48
CA GLU A 373 23.58 -13.48 -0.93
C GLU A 373 22.63 -12.30 -1.18
N ARG A 374 22.87 -11.58 -2.27
CA ARG A 374 22.04 -10.46 -2.73
C ARG A 374 21.06 -10.87 -3.83
N VAL A 375 21.16 -12.10 -4.34
CA VAL A 375 20.30 -12.62 -5.39
C VAL A 375 19.30 -13.58 -4.78
N VAL A 376 18.01 -13.22 -4.83
CA VAL A 376 16.93 -14.05 -4.30
C VAL A 376 16.18 -14.76 -5.43
N LYS A 377 15.68 -15.95 -5.15
CA LYS A 377 15.00 -16.82 -6.11
C LYS A 377 13.49 -16.76 -5.91
N ALA A 378 12.78 -16.72 -7.02
CA ALA A 378 11.33 -16.85 -7.01
C ALA A 378 10.97 -18.27 -6.57
N GLY A 379 10.07 -18.37 -5.61
CA GLY A 379 9.52 -19.63 -5.14
C GLY A 379 8.34 -20.14 -5.98
N VAL A 380 7.94 -19.37 -6.99
CA VAL A 380 6.84 -19.69 -7.92
C VAL A 380 7.31 -19.54 -9.37
N LYS A 381 6.68 -20.28 -10.29
CA LYS A 381 6.88 -20.22 -11.75
C LYS A 381 6.01 -19.11 -12.38
N ASP A 382 6.19 -18.86 -13.67
CA ASP A 382 5.42 -17.88 -14.45
C ASP A 382 5.51 -16.44 -13.91
N VAL A 383 6.71 -16.07 -13.48
CA VAL A 383 7.06 -14.75 -12.96
C VAL A 383 7.86 -13.94 -13.98
N VAL A 384 7.82 -12.61 -13.88
CA VAL A 384 8.60 -11.72 -14.76
C VAL A 384 10.11 -12.00 -14.65
N LYS A 385 10.57 -12.31 -13.44
CA LYS A 385 11.96 -12.63 -13.12
C LYS A 385 12.00 -13.82 -12.18
N SER A 386 12.73 -14.87 -12.53
CA SER A 386 12.94 -16.03 -11.65
C SER A 386 13.98 -15.75 -10.56
N MET A 387 14.82 -14.74 -10.75
CA MET A 387 15.81 -14.28 -9.79
C MET A 387 15.88 -12.76 -9.79
N VAL A 388 16.12 -12.18 -8.63
CA VAL A 388 16.19 -10.74 -8.45
C VAL A 388 17.40 -10.39 -7.59
N ASP A 389 18.24 -9.51 -8.10
CA ASP A 389 19.33 -8.89 -7.35
C ASP A 389 18.80 -7.70 -6.55
N LEU A 390 18.83 -7.81 -5.23
CA LEU A 390 18.34 -6.84 -4.24
C LEU A 390 18.97 -5.45 -4.39
N ASP A 391 20.17 -5.35 -4.94
CA ASP A 391 20.86 -4.06 -5.13
C ASP A 391 20.37 -3.31 -6.37
N THR A 392 19.64 -4.00 -7.26
CA THR A 392 19.18 -3.45 -8.54
C THR A 392 17.67 -3.28 -8.64
N VAL A 393 16.90 -3.77 -7.65
CA VAL A 393 15.44 -3.66 -7.64
C VAL A 393 15.02 -2.22 -7.46
N LYS A 394 14.21 -1.73 -8.38
CA LYS A 394 13.67 -0.37 -8.33
C LYS A 394 12.18 -0.43 -8.04
N VAL A 395 11.74 0.50 -7.19
CA VAL A 395 10.34 0.89 -7.03
C VAL A 395 9.77 1.30 -8.37
N ARG A 396 8.54 0.89 -8.65
CA ARG A 396 7.83 1.23 -9.88
C ARG A 396 6.66 2.15 -9.62
N GLU A 397 6.34 2.92 -10.64
CA GLU A 397 5.16 3.75 -10.67
C GLU A 397 4.11 3.08 -11.57
N GLY A 398 2.89 3.04 -11.09
CA GLY A 398 1.70 2.67 -11.83
C GLY A 398 0.88 3.90 -12.22
N GLY A 399 -0.42 3.70 -12.44
CA GLY A 399 -1.35 4.79 -12.70
C GLY A 399 -2.77 4.44 -12.35
N LEU A 400 -3.60 5.48 -12.16
CA LEU A 400 -5.03 5.31 -11.97
C LEU A 400 -5.69 4.87 -13.28
N HIS A 401 -6.64 3.96 -13.16
CA HIS A 401 -7.45 3.45 -14.25
C HIS A 401 -8.90 3.33 -13.80
N ARG A 402 -9.83 3.31 -14.74
CA ARG A 402 -11.23 2.95 -14.55
C ARG A 402 -11.59 1.85 -15.52
N LEU A 403 -12.41 0.91 -15.06
CA LEU A 403 -13.05 -0.07 -15.91
C LEU A 403 -14.45 0.43 -16.26
N ASP A 404 -14.68 0.58 -17.55
CA ASP A 404 -16.01 0.70 -18.10
C ASP A 404 -16.65 -0.70 -18.10
N TYR A 405 -17.66 -0.92 -17.26
CA TYR A 405 -18.27 -2.24 -17.10
C TYR A 405 -19.25 -2.59 -18.22
N GLU A 406 -19.71 -1.61 -19.01
CA GLU A 406 -20.58 -1.85 -20.15
C GLU A 406 -19.75 -2.20 -21.40
N GLU A 407 -18.72 -1.40 -21.67
CA GLU A 407 -17.84 -1.62 -22.83
C GLU A 407 -16.72 -2.63 -22.54
N MET A 408 -16.49 -2.96 -21.26
CA MET A 408 -15.34 -3.74 -20.78
C MET A 408 -13.98 -3.13 -21.18
N VAL A 409 -13.92 -1.79 -21.22
CA VAL A 409 -12.72 -1.03 -21.62
C VAL A 409 -12.01 -0.45 -20.40
N LEU A 410 -10.72 -0.77 -20.27
CA LEU A 410 -9.85 -0.21 -19.24
C LEU A 410 -9.25 1.13 -19.71
N LYS A 411 -9.63 2.22 -19.06
CA LYS A 411 -9.21 3.59 -19.42
C LYS A 411 -8.28 4.16 -18.34
N ARG A 412 -7.12 4.72 -18.72
CA ARG A 412 -6.22 5.41 -17.77
C ARG A 412 -6.85 6.75 -17.34
N VAL A 413 -6.70 7.12 -16.08
CA VAL A 413 -7.16 8.40 -15.53
C VAL A 413 -5.93 9.25 -15.19
N GLY A 414 -5.83 10.43 -15.82
CA GLY A 414 -4.68 11.32 -15.67
C GLY A 414 -3.56 10.96 -16.63
#